data_AF-A0A1B8S889-F1
#
_entry.id   AF-A0A1B8S889-F1
#
_cell.length_a   1.000
_cell.length_b   1.000
_cell.length_c   1.000
_cell.angle_alpha   90.00
_cell.angle_beta   90.00
_cell.angle_gamma   90.00
#
_symmetry.space_group_name_H-M   'P 1'
#
loop_
_entity.id
_entity.type
_entity.pdbx_description
1 polymer ?
#
loop_
_entity_poly.entity_id
_entity_poly.type
_entity_poly.pdbx_seq_one_letter_code
_entity_poly.pdbx_strand_id
1 'polypeptide(L)'
;MFARITGAAFRGLLVAMLFSMPTLILPASATVSPEIILFIALLGCALAFSEYASHFPSFIEFRNAPPINRMRFAAAAATIGALSLLAAHPVAPTGLTALVQQLGSWLGGGLGFAYSPVQMTVLMMPPQVPEPVVLMVRDAAGLASAIAAAAIALFALVIRVGHWPVGNGAFNVWVNLPLFDPTTGGDVVQRLQRDGRVNIAGGALLPFALPAAVKLASGFVDPGILASPHMLIWVIGAWALVPASMIMRGMAMLRIAGLIALKRRAASLGADEALQTA
;
A
#
# COMPACT_ATOMS: atom_id res chain seq x y z
N MET A 1 -18.67 -20.27 -11.93
CA MET A 1 -17.78 -19.67 -12.96
C MET A 1 -18.17 -18.22 -13.25
N PHE A 2 -19.42 -17.93 -13.63
CA PHE A 2 -19.90 -16.56 -13.91
C PHE A 2 -19.63 -15.54 -12.80
N ALA A 3 -20.02 -15.81 -11.56
CA ALA A 3 -19.79 -14.87 -10.44
C ALA A 3 -18.30 -14.52 -10.20
N ARG A 4 -17.38 -15.45 -10.49
CA ARG A 4 -15.93 -15.20 -10.38
C ARG A 4 -15.45 -14.28 -11.50
N ILE A 5 -15.87 -14.53 -12.73
CA ILE A 5 -15.50 -13.72 -13.91
C ILE A 5 -16.04 -12.30 -13.75
N THR A 6 -17.32 -12.13 -13.39
CA THR A 6 -17.92 -10.82 -13.14
C THR A 6 -17.21 -10.09 -11.99
N GLY A 7 -16.90 -10.80 -10.91
CA GLY A 7 -16.13 -10.22 -9.79
C GLY A 7 -14.70 -9.82 -10.17
N ALA A 8 -14.04 -10.59 -11.04
CA ALA A 8 -12.71 -10.25 -11.57
C ALA A 8 -12.78 -9.02 -12.48
N ALA A 9 -13.79 -8.94 -13.35
CA ALA A 9 -14.00 -7.79 -14.24
C ALA A 9 -14.24 -6.50 -13.45
N PHE A 10 -15.08 -6.55 -12.41
CA PHE A 10 -15.32 -5.39 -11.56
C PHE A 10 -14.03 -4.91 -10.85
N ARG A 11 -13.21 -5.83 -10.33
CA ARG A 11 -11.92 -5.48 -9.73
C ARG A 11 -10.94 -4.90 -10.74
N GLY A 12 -10.88 -5.47 -11.95
CA GLY A 12 -10.09 -4.92 -13.05
C GLY A 12 -10.49 -3.50 -13.38
N LEU A 13 -11.80 -3.23 -13.50
CA LEU A 13 -12.32 -1.90 -13.75
C LEU A 13 -11.95 -0.91 -12.63
N LEU A 14 -12.08 -1.31 -11.36
CA LEU A 14 -11.67 -0.47 -10.23
C LEU A 14 -10.18 -0.12 -10.26
N VAL A 15 -9.33 -1.08 -10.66
CA VAL A 15 -7.89 -0.83 -10.82
C VAL A 15 -7.62 0.11 -11.99
N ALA A 16 -8.29 -0.06 -13.13
CA ALA A 16 -8.20 0.90 -14.24
C ALA A 16 -8.62 2.32 -13.80
N MET A 17 -9.73 2.45 -13.08
CA MET A 17 -10.20 3.73 -12.54
C MET A 17 -9.17 4.37 -11.60
N LEU A 18 -8.50 3.58 -10.76
CA LEU A 18 -7.44 4.07 -9.89
C LEU A 18 -6.27 4.65 -10.69
N PHE A 19 -5.84 3.97 -11.76
CA PHE A 19 -4.74 4.44 -12.61
C PHE A 19 -5.10 5.68 -13.44
N SER A 20 -6.35 5.79 -13.90
CA SER A 20 -6.82 6.97 -14.64
C SER A 20 -7.23 8.13 -13.75
N MET A 21 -7.38 7.92 -12.43
CA MET A 21 -7.85 8.92 -11.48
C MET A 21 -7.13 10.27 -11.54
N PRO A 22 -5.78 10.34 -11.61
CA PRO A 22 -5.08 11.62 -11.75
C PRO A 22 -5.50 12.40 -12.99
N THR A 23 -5.58 11.72 -14.14
CA THR A 23 -5.98 12.32 -15.43
C THR A 23 -7.41 12.81 -15.43
N LEU A 24 -8.30 12.13 -14.70
CA LEU A 24 -9.71 12.52 -14.62
C LEU A 24 -9.94 13.72 -13.70
N ILE A 25 -9.07 13.92 -12.70
CA ILE A 25 -9.18 15.02 -11.73
C ILE A 25 -8.39 16.24 -12.16
N LEU A 26 -7.20 16.05 -12.75
CA LEU A 26 -6.35 17.14 -13.20
C LEU A 26 -6.93 17.82 -14.46
N PRO A 27 -6.80 19.15 -14.58
CA PRO A 27 -7.19 19.84 -15.80
C PRO A 27 -6.33 19.38 -16.99
N ALA A 28 -6.86 19.47 -18.21
CA ALA A 28 -6.17 19.03 -19.43
C ALA A 28 -4.79 19.70 -19.63
N SER A 29 -4.59 20.91 -19.10
CA SER A 29 -3.30 21.62 -19.13
C SER A 29 -2.22 20.98 -18.24
N ALA A 30 -2.60 20.21 -17.22
CA ALA A 30 -1.71 19.54 -16.28
C ALA A 30 -1.50 18.05 -16.61
N THR A 31 -2.32 17.50 -17.51
CA THR A 31 -2.24 16.11 -17.94
C THR A 31 -1.27 15.97 -19.11
N VAL A 32 -0.28 15.09 -18.96
CA VAL A 32 0.67 14.76 -20.03
C VAL A 32 0.42 13.33 -20.51
N SER A 33 0.20 13.18 -21.82
CA SER A 33 0.03 11.88 -22.50
C SER A 33 -1.09 10.98 -21.94
N PRO A 34 -2.37 11.38 -22.07
CA PRO A 34 -3.52 10.59 -21.61
C PRO A 34 -3.56 9.17 -22.23
N GLU A 35 -2.99 8.97 -23.42
CA GLU A 35 -2.91 7.68 -24.10
C GLU A 35 -2.03 6.68 -23.32
N ILE A 36 -0.91 7.14 -22.77
CA ILE A 36 -0.01 6.31 -21.95
C ILE A 36 -0.73 5.89 -20.68
N ILE A 37 -1.47 6.81 -20.06
CA ILE A 37 -2.21 6.55 -18.82
C ILE A 37 -3.35 5.56 -19.08
N LEU A 38 -4.07 5.72 -20.20
CA LEU A 38 -5.08 4.77 -20.64
C LEU A 38 -4.48 3.37 -20.86
N PHE A 39 -3.33 3.29 -21.53
CA PHE A 39 -2.63 2.01 -21.74
C PHE A 39 -2.25 1.35 -20.40
N ILE A 40 -1.67 2.09 -19.46
CA ILE A 40 -1.33 1.59 -18.13
C ILE A 40 -2.59 1.14 -17.36
N ALA A 41 -3.68 1.90 -17.44
CA ALA A 41 -4.95 1.55 -16.81
C ALA A 41 -5.54 0.25 -17.38
N LEU A 42 -5.51 0.08 -18.71
CA LEU A 42 -5.94 -1.14 -19.37
C LEU A 42 -5.06 -2.34 -19.00
N LEU A 43 -3.75 -2.14 -18.92
CA LEU A 43 -2.82 -3.18 -18.45
C LEU A 43 -3.10 -3.57 -17.00
N GLY A 44 -3.29 -2.59 -16.10
CA GLY A 44 -3.66 -2.83 -14.71
C GLY A 44 -4.99 -3.57 -14.57
N CYS A 45 -5.99 -3.22 -15.40
CA CYS A 45 -7.26 -3.93 -15.49
C CYS A 45 -7.07 -5.38 -15.93
N ALA A 46 -6.32 -5.62 -17.00
CA ALA A 46 -6.05 -6.95 -17.53
C ALA A 46 -5.33 -7.84 -16.50
N LEU A 47 -4.32 -7.30 -15.81
CA LEU A 47 -3.59 -8.01 -14.76
C LEU A 47 -4.47 -8.35 -13.55
N ALA A 48 -5.27 -7.38 -13.07
CA ALA A 48 -6.19 -7.64 -11.98
C ALA A 48 -7.29 -8.64 -12.40
N PHE A 49 -7.80 -8.53 -13.62
CA PHE A 49 -8.76 -9.48 -14.16
C PHE A 49 -8.16 -10.89 -14.23
N SER A 50 -6.99 -11.05 -14.84
CA SER A 50 -6.35 -12.36 -15.01
C SER A 50 -6.11 -13.02 -13.66
N GLU A 51 -5.61 -12.25 -12.68
CA GLU A 51 -5.32 -12.77 -11.35
C GLU A 51 -6.59 -13.20 -10.63
N TYR A 52 -7.67 -12.40 -10.69
CA TYR A 52 -8.93 -12.74 -10.03
C TYR A 52 -9.80 -13.73 -10.79
N ALA A 53 -9.58 -13.94 -12.09
CA ALA A 53 -10.26 -14.94 -12.91
C ALA A 53 -9.59 -16.33 -12.81
N SER A 54 -8.27 -16.38 -12.63
CA SER A 54 -7.50 -17.63 -12.52
C SER A 54 -7.83 -18.45 -11.27
N HIS A 55 -7.70 -19.78 -11.36
CA HIS A 55 -7.81 -20.67 -10.19
C HIS A 55 -6.58 -20.61 -9.28
N PHE A 56 -5.39 -20.47 -9.86
CA PHE A 56 -4.12 -20.40 -9.13
C PHE A 56 -3.63 -18.95 -9.13
N PRO A 57 -3.41 -18.35 -7.95
CA PRO A 57 -2.84 -17.01 -7.85
C PRO A 57 -1.36 -17.06 -8.21
N SER A 58 -0.89 -15.98 -8.83
CA SER A 58 0.49 -15.83 -9.28
C SER A 58 1.23 -14.81 -8.44
N PHE A 59 0.69 -13.59 -8.32
CA PHE A 59 1.36 -12.46 -7.69
C PHE A 59 0.59 -11.86 -6.52
N ILE A 60 -0.75 -11.90 -6.53
CA ILE A 60 -1.54 -11.22 -5.50
C ILE A 60 -1.64 -12.10 -4.27
N GLU A 61 -0.85 -11.74 -3.27
CA GLU A 61 -0.97 -12.31 -1.94
C GLU A 61 -2.27 -11.89 -1.26
N PHE A 62 -2.77 -12.74 -0.36
CA PHE A 62 -4.00 -12.53 0.40
C PHE A 62 -5.23 -12.31 -0.49
N ARG A 63 -5.20 -12.82 -1.73
CA ARG A 63 -6.26 -12.67 -2.74
C ARG A 63 -7.64 -13.00 -2.17
N ASN A 64 -7.75 -14.10 -1.43
CA ASN A 64 -8.98 -14.61 -0.85
C ASN A 64 -9.08 -14.32 0.65
N ALA A 65 -8.36 -13.31 1.15
CA ALA A 65 -8.38 -12.93 2.55
C ALA A 65 -8.81 -11.46 2.73
N PRO A 66 -10.11 -11.16 2.62
CA PRO A 66 -10.64 -9.90 3.13
C PRO A 66 -10.26 -9.81 4.62
N PRO A 67 -9.60 -8.73 5.09
CA PRO A 67 -9.71 -7.34 4.61
C PRO A 67 -8.51 -6.77 3.82
N ILE A 68 -7.38 -7.48 3.73
CA ILE A 68 -6.07 -6.92 3.30
C ILE A 68 -6.15 -6.16 1.98
N ASN A 69 -6.56 -6.85 0.91
CA ASN A 69 -6.55 -6.26 -0.43
C ASN A 69 -7.63 -5.18 -0.62
N ARG A 70 -8.72 -5.24 0.16
CA ARG A 70 -9.75 -4.18 0.15
C ARG A 70 -9.20 -2.90 0.77
N MET A 71 -8.49 -3.02 1.89
CA MET A 71 -7.89 -1.87 2.58
C MET A 71 -6.74 -1.27 1.80
N ARG A 72 -5.89 -2.10 1.16
CA ARG A 72 -4.83 -1.61 0.26
C ARG A 72 -5.41 -0.80 -0.89
N PHE A 73 -6.46 -1.32 -1.55
CA PHE A 73 -7.12 -0.60 -2.63
C PHE A 73 -7.75 0.71 -2.14
N ALA A 74 -8.47 0.68 -1.01
CA ALA A 74 -9.09 1.88 -0.44
C ALA A 74 -8.06 2.95 -0.06
N ALA A 75 -6.95 2.55 0.57
CA ALA A 75 -5.84 3.46 0.90
C ALA A 75 -5.19 4.04 -0.36
N ALA A 76 -5.00 3.22 -1.41
CA ALA A 76 -4.46 3.69 -2.68
C ALA A 76 -5.40 4.68 -3.36
N ALA A 77 -6.70 4.39 -3.45
CA ALA A 77 -7.69 5.30 -4.02
C ALA A 77 -7.79 6.61 -3.23
N ALA A 78 -7.80 6.55 -1.90
CA ALA A 78 -7.80 7.73 -1.06
C ALA A 78 -6.52 8.57 -1.27
N THR A 79 -5.35 7.93 -1.31
CA THR A 79 -4.07 8.63 -1.49
C THR A 79 -3.96 9.26 -2.88
N ILE A 80 -4.18 8.49 -3.95
CA ILE A 80 -4.09 8.98 -5.32
C ILE A 80 -5.13 10.08 -5.58
N GLY A 81 -6.36 9.90 -5.11
CA GLY A 81 -7.40 10.93 -5.21
C GLY A 81 -7.04 12.21 -4.45
N ALA A 82 -6.57 12.09 -3.21
CA ALA A 82 -6.18 13.25 -2.40
C ALA A 82 -4.96 13.98 -3.00
N LEU A 83 -3.94 13.25 -3.45
CA LEU A 83 -2.79 13.84 -4.14
C LEU A 83 -3.17 14.50 -5.47
N SER A 84 -4.12 13.92 -6.21
CA SER A 84 -4.63 14.52 -7.46
C SER A 84 -5.36 15.83 -7.19
N LEU A 85 -6.20 15.89 -6.15
CA LEU A 85 -6.88 17.12 -5.74
C LEU A 85 -5.90 18.18 -5.23
N LEU A 86 -4.87 17.76 -4.48
CA LEU A 86 -3.80 18.63 -4.02
C LEU A 86 -3.04 19.25 -5.21
N ALA A 87 -2.62 18.42 -6.16
CA ALA A 87 -1.88 18.85 -7.35
C ALA A 87 -2.74 19.66 -8.34
N ALA A 88 -4.07 19.51 -8.31
CA ALA A 88 -4.99 20.31 -9.11
C ALA A 88 -5.17 21.74 -8.58
N HIS A 89 -4.99 21.96 -7.27
CA HIS A 89 -5.31 23.22 -6.60
C HIS A 89 -4.64 24.46 -7.24
N PRO A 90 -3.34 24.45 -7.61
CA PRO A 90 -2.67 25.62 -8.18
C PRO A 90 -3.18 26.02 -9.57
N VAL A 91 -3.82 25.10 -10.30
CA VAL A 91 -4.19 25.27 -11.72
C VAL A 91 -5.70 25.44 -11.89
N ALA A 92 -6.50 24.73 -11.09
CA ALA A 92 -7.96 24.76 -11.13
C ALA A 92 -8.54 24.77 -9.69
N PRO A 93 -8.40 25.89 -8.95
CA PRO A 93 -8.82 25.96 -7.56
C PRO A 93 -10.35 25.86 -7.45
N THR A 94 -10.78 24.94 -6.60
CA THR A 94 -12.17 24.74 -6.16
C THR A 94 -12.22 24.61 -4.64
N GLY A 95 -13.41 24.74 -4.04
CA GLY A 95 -13.58 24.56 -2.58
C GLY A 95 -13.06 23.20 -2.07
N LEU A 96 -13.25 22.12 -2.83
CA LEU A 96 -12.73 20.80 -2.48
C LEU A 96 -11.20 20.75 -2.52
N THR A 97 -10.58 21.27 -3.58
CA THR A 97 -9.11 21.31 -3.68
C THR A 97 -8.48 22.20 -2.59
N ALA A 98 -9.16 23.29 -2.19
CA ALA A 98 -8.70 24.17 -1.12
C ALA A 98 -8.74 23.47 0.25
N LEU A 99 -9.79 22.68 0.53
CA LEU A 99 -9.84 21.85 1.73
C LEU A 99 -8.69 20.84 1.76
N VAL A 100 -8.44 20.15 0.65
CA VAL A 100 -7.34 19.19 0.55
C VAL A 100 -5.97 19.87 0.70
N GLN A 101 -5.77 21.04 0.09
CA GLN A 101 -4.56 21.84 0.26
C GLN A 101 -4.35 22.25 1.71
N GLN A 102 -5.39 22.74 2.38
CA GLN A 102 -5.31 23.15 3.79
C GLN A 102 -4.97 21.96 4.70
N LEU A 103 -5.62 20.80 4.48
CA LEU A 103 -5.33 19.57 5.20
C LEU A 103 -3.89 19.08 4.93
N GLY A 104 -3.45 19.11 3.67
CA GLY A 104 -2.09 18.74 3.28
C GLY A 104 -1.05 19.65 3.92
N SER A 105 -1.29 20.97 3.95
CA SER A 105 -0.42 21.95 4.59
C SER A 105 -0.32 21.74 6.10
N TRP A 106 -1.45 21.48 6.75
CA TRP A 106 -1.52 21.21 8.18
C TRP A 106 -0.80 19.90 8.54
N LEU A 107 -1.06 18.82 7.80
CA LEU A 107 -0.40 17.52 7.99
C LEU A 107 1.09 17.58 7.64
N GLY A 108 1.47 18.26 6.57
CA GLY A 108 2.86 18.45 6.14
C GLY A 108 3.68 19.20 7.17
N GLY A 109 3.11 20.26 7.76
CA GLY A 109 3.71 20.97 8.89
C GLY A 109 3.81 20.11 10.16
N GLY A 110 2.73 19.41 10.52
CA GLY A 110 2.67 18.60 11.75
C GLY A 110 3.54 17.34 11.72
N LEU A 111 3.60 16.66 10.57
CA LEU A 111 4.41 15.45 10.37
C LEU A 111 5.85 15.77 9.92
N GLY A 112 6.16 17.02 9.56
CA GLY A 112 7.46 17.49 9.10
C GLY A 112 8.47 17.84 10.20
N PHE A 113 8.37 17.22 11.39
CA PHE A 113 9.31 17.45 12.50
C PHE A 113 10.72 16.86 12.20
N ALA A 114 11.69 17.22 13.03
CA ALA A 114 13.08 16.80 12.85
C ALA A 114 13.23 15.27 12.75
N TYR A 115 13.95 14.80 11.73
CA TYR A 115 14.19 13.41 11.39
C TYR A 115 12.95 12.60 11.02
N SER A 116 11.83 13.23 10.66
CA SER A 116 10.65 12.52 10.18
C SER A 116 10.79 12.09 8.71
N PRO A 117 10.04 11.07 8.24
CA PRO A 117 10.01 10.69 6.82
C PRO A 117 9.58 11.86 5.92
N VAL A 118 8.63 12.68 6.38
CA VAL A 118 8.14 13.85 5.66
C VAL A 118 9.22 14.93 5.56
N GLN A 119 10.05 15.09 6.59
CA GLN A 119 11.19 16.00 6.49
C GLN A 119 12.24 15.46 5.50
N MET A 120 12.45 14.14 5.46
CA MET A 120 13.40 13.53 4.53
C MET A 120 13.01 13.74 3.06
N THR A 121 11.71 13.76 2.71
CA THR A 121 11.25 14.09 1.34
C THR A 121 11.51 15.54 0.97
N VAL A 122 11.56 16.46 1.93
CA VAL A 122 11.97 17.85 1.69
C VAL A 122 13.49 17.93 1.54
N LEU A 123 14.24 17.23 2.38
CA LEU A 123 15.71 17.28 2.39
C LEU A 123 16.38 16.60 1.19
N MET A 124 15.64 15.78 0.42
CA MET A 124 16.11 15.25 -0.86
C MET A 124 15.98 16.27 -1.99
N MET A 125 15.20 17.36 -1.84
CA MET A 125 15.01 18.34 -2.89
C MET A 125 16.28 19.17 -3.13
N PRO A 126 16.67 19.41 -4.40
CA PRO A 126 17.82 20.26 -4.72
C PRO A 126 17.54 21.73 -4.35
N PRO A 127 18.59 22.49 -3.98
CA PRO A 127 18.44 23.89 -3.57
C PRO A 127 17.96 24.83 -4.71
N GLN A 128 18.04 24.38 -5.97
CA GLN A 128 17.58 25.13 -7.15
C GLN A 128 16.06 25.04 -7.36
N VAL A 129 15.37 24.12 -6.67
CA VAL A 129 13.94 23.93 -6.85
C VAL A 129 13.17 25.08 -6.18
N PRO A 130 12.17 25.68 -6.87
CA PRO A 130 11.36 26.74 -6.29
C PRO A 130 10.66 26.31 -5.00
N GLU A 131 10.61 27.23 -4.03
CA GLU A 131 9.97 27.00 -2.72
C GLU A 131 8.52 26.45 -2.83
N PRO A 132 7.65 26.93 -3.74
CA PRO A 132 6.30 26.37 -3.87
C PRO A 132 6.27 24.87 -4.19
N VAL A 133 7.25 24.38 -4.97
CA VAL A 133 7.35 22.94 -5.30
C VAL A 133 7.81 22.14 -4.08
N VAL A 134 8.74 22.69 -3.30
CA VAL A 134 9.20 22.05 -2.05
C VAL A 134 8.05 21.94 -1.03
N LEU A 135 7.25 22.99 -0.88
CA LEU A 135 6.06 22.98 -0.02
C LEU A 135 5.02 21.98 -0.53
N MET A 136 4.80 21.92 -1.85
CA MET A 136 3.90 20.94 -2.46
C MET A 136 4.35 19.49 -2.17
N VAL A 137 5.65 19.20 -2.27
CA VAL A 137 6.21 17.87 -1.94
C VAL A 137 6.03 17.55 -0.45
N ARG A 138 6.26 18.52 0.44
CA ARG A 138 6.03 18.36 1.89
C ARG A 138 4.58 18.03 2.19
N ASP A 139 3.66 18.81 1.64
CA ASP A 139 2.23 18.70 1.90
C ASP A 139 1.67 17.38 1.32
N ALA A 140 2.12 16.99 0.12
CA ALA A 140 1.84 15.70 -0.48
C ALA A 140 2.35 14.54 0.39
N ALA A 141 3.59 14.62 0.86
CA ALA A 141 4.20 13.59 1.71
C ALA A 141 3.48 13.48 3.06
N GLY A 142 3.09 14.60 3.67
CA GLY A 142 2.30 14.63 4.90
C GLY A 142 0.93 13.98 4.72
N LEU A 143 0.22 14.37 3.66
CA LEU A 143 -1.11 13.82 3.33
C LEU A 143 -1.07 12.31 3.06
N ALA A 144 -0.14 11.87 2.21
CA ALA A 144 0.03 10.45 1.88
C ALA A 144 0.45 9.62 3.11
N SER A 145 1.34 10.16 3.94
CA SER A 145 1.78 9.50 5.19
C SER A 145 0.62 9.35 6.19
N ALA A 146 -0.24 10.37 6.32
CA ALA A 146 -1.40 10.30 7.20
C ALA A 146 -2.40 9.22 6.76
N ILE A 147 -2.69 9.16 5.45
CA ILE A 147 -3.58 8.11 4.89
C ILE A 147 -2.96 6.72 5.07
N ALA A 148 -1.66 6.57 4.80
CA ALA A 148 -0.92 5.33 5.01
C ALA A 148 -0.95 4.87 6.48
N ALA A 149 -0.69 5.78 7.42
CA ALA A 149 -0.76 5.51 8.85
C ALA A 149 -2.17 5.11 9.30
N ALA A 150 -3.20 5.82 8.82
CA ALA A 150 -4.60 5.49 9.09
C ALA A 150 -4.96 4.09 8.56
N ALA A 151 -4.49 3.73 7.36
CA ALA A 151 -4.72 2.40 6.78
C ALA A 151 -4.07 1.30 7.61
N ILE A 152 -2.82 1.49 8.06
CA ILE A 152 -2.11 0.56 8.96
C ILE A 152 -2.85 0.41 10.29
N ALA A 153 -3.25 1.52 10.90
CA ALA A 153 -3.94 1.54 12.19
C ALA A 153 -5.30 0.85 12.12
N LEU A 154 -6.11 1.18 11.10
CA LEU A 154 -7.39 0.54 10.86
C LEU A 154 -7.21 -0.97 10.60
N PHE A 155 -6.17 -1.36 9.87
CA PHE A 155 -5.91 -2.76 9.58
C PHE A 155 -5.52 -3.54 10.84
N ALA A 156 -4.68 -2.94 11.68
CA ALA A 156 -4.35 -3.50 12.99
C ALA A 156 -5.60 -3.68 13.86
N LEU A 157 -6.50 -2.68 13.89
CA LEU A 157 -7.77 -2.75 14.62
C LEU A 157 -8.65 -3.90 14.09
N VAL A 158 -8.82 -4.02 12.77
CA VAL A 158 -9.62 -5.07 12.15
C VAL A 158 -9.06 -6.46 12.46
N ILE A 159 -7.74 -6.65 12.43
CA ILE A 159 -7.12 -7.93 12.79
C ILE A 159 -7.31 -8.25 14.29
N ARG A 160 -7.20 -7.25 15.17
CA ARG A 160 -7.31 -7.46 16.61
C ARG A 160 -8.74 -7.77 17.05
N VAL A 161 -9.73 -7.03 16.54
CA VAL A 161 -11.14 -7.12 16.96
C VAL A 161 -11.93 -8.13 16.13
N GLY A 162 -11.64 -8.22 14.83
CA GLY A 162 -12.47 -8.95 13.85
C GLY A 162 -12.28 -10.47 13.80
N HIS A 163 -11.59 -11.08 14.78
CA HIS A 163 -11.28 -12.53 14.82
C HIS A 163 -10.67 -13.08 13.51
N TRP A 164 -10.11 -12.20 12.67
CA TRP A 164 -9.54 -12.58 11.39
C TRP A 164 -8.32 -13.49 11.58
N PRO A 165 -8.16 -14.54 10.73
CA PRO A 165 -8.97 -14.94 9.58
C PRO A 165 -10.07 -15.96 9.88
N VAL A 166 -10.29 -16.32 11.15
CA VAL A 166 -11.08 -17.50 11.56
C VAL A 166 -12.57 -17.38 11.17
N GLY A 167 -13.11 -16.16 11.11
CA GLY A 167 -14.51 -15.90 10.73
C GLY A 167 -14.83 -15.93 9.23
N ASN A 168 -13.84 -15.98 8.33
CA ASN A 168 -14.04 -15.85 6.87
C ASN A 168 -13.77 -17.18 6.10
N GLY A 169 -13.77 -18.32 6.81
CA GLY A 169 -13.48 -19.64 6.25
C GLY A 169 -12.05 -20.13 6.54
N ALA A 170 -11.73 -21.35 6.09
CA ALA A 170 -10.40 -21.94 6.29
C ALA A 170 -9.32 -21.16 5.53
N PHE A 171 -8.40 -20.51 6.24
CA PHE A 171 -7.27 -19.80 5.64
C PHE A 171 -6.29 -20.79 5.03
N ASN A 172 -6.29 -20.89 3.69
CA ASN A 172 -5.28 -21.66 2.97
C ASN A 172 -4.03 -20.79 2.78
N VAL A 173 -2.95 -21.17 3.46
CA VAL A 173 -1.65 -20.48 3.43
C VAL A 173 -1.08 -20.47 2.02
N TRP A 174 -1.10 -21.61 1.31
CA TRP A 174 -0.54 -21.76 -0.04
C TRP A 174 -1.23 -20.87 -1.07
N VAL A 175 -2.55 -20.78 -1.00
CA VAL A 175 -3.33 -19.95 -1.92
C VAL A 175 -3.16 -18.46 -1.61
N ASN A 176 -2.96 -18.08 -0.36
CA ASN A 176 -2.84 -16.67 0.03
C ASN A 176 -1.38 -16.17 0.07
N LEU A 177 -0.40 -17.06 0.05
CA LEU A 177 1.02 -16.74 0.00
C LEU A 177 1.68 -17.58 -1.10
N PRO A 178 1.37 -17.33 -2.39
CA PRO A 178 1.90 -18.12 -3.50
C PRO A 178 3.42 -18.07 -3.61
N LEU A 179 4.06 -17.00 -3.11
CA LEU A 179 5.52 -16.83 -3.10
C LEU A 179 6.20 -17.50 -1.89
N PHE A 180 5.43 -18.11 -0.99
CA PHE A 180 5.98 -18.81 0.17
C PHE A 180 6.10 -20.30 -0.13
N ASP A 181 7.34 -20.80 -0.27
CA ASP A 181 7.60 -22.22 -0.52
C ASP A 181 7.47 -23.06 0.77
N PRO A 182 6.57 -24.08 0.83
CA PRO A 182 6.46 -25.01 1.96
C PRO A 182 7.69 -25.83 2.26
N THR A 183 8.43 -26.15 1.20
CA THR A 183 9.23 -27.36 1.10
C THR A 183 10.69 -27.12 1.40
N THR A 184 11.10 -25.86 1.50
CA THR A 184 12.49 -25.41 1.71
C THR A 184 13.09 -25.74 3.10
N GLY A 185 12.53 -26.69 3.84
CA GLY A 185 13.01 -27.08 5.18
C GLY A 185 12.71 -26.07 6.29
N GLY A 186 12.62 -26.57 7.53
CA GLY A 186 12.36 -25.77 8.74
C GLY A 186 10.87 -25.56 9.09
N ASP A 187 10.61 -25.00 10.27
CA ASP A 187 9.23 -24.76 10.73
C ASP A 187 8.58 -23.57 10.01
N VAL A 188 7.46 -23.84 9.33
CA VAL A 188 6.60 -22.85 8.65
C VAL A 188 6.24 -21.68 9.58
N VAL A 189 5.98 -21.94 10.86
CA VAL A 189 5.64 -20.88 11.83
C VAL A 189 6.81 -19.93 12.05
N GLN A 190 8.00 -20.46 12.27
CA GLN A 190 9.21 -19.65 12.49
C GLN A 190 9.55 -18.79 11.27
N ARG A 191 9.39 -19.35 10.06
CA ARG A 191 9.60 -18.61 8.80
C ARG A 191 8.59 -17.48 8.62
N LEU A 192 7.29 -17.75 8.81
CA LEU A 192 6.26 -16.71 8.77
C LEU A 192 6.51 -15.60 9.79
N GLN A 193 7.00 -15.94 10.99
CA GLN A 193 7.37 -14.95 12.00
C GLN A 193 8.55 -14.09 11.56
N ARG A 194 9.61 -14.71 11.02
CA ARG A 194 10.79 -14.01 10.52
C ARG A 194 10.42 -13.08 9.37
N ASP A 195 9.77 -13.61 8.35
CA ASP A 195 9.41 -12.85 7.14
C ASP A 195 8.41 -11.74 7.48
N GLY A 196 7.49 -11.98 8.42
CA GLY A 196 6.58 -10.97 8.95
C GLY A 196 7.31 -9.82 9.65
N ARG A 197 8.32 -10.12 10.50
CA ARG A 197 9.17 -9.11 11.15
C ARG A 197 10.00 -8.32 10.14
N VAL A 198 10.58 -9.00 9.14
CA VAL A 198 11.36 -8.34 8.07
C VAL A 198 10.47 -7.39 7.26
N ASN A 199 9.24 -7.77 6.93
CA ASN A 199 8.31 -6.89 6.22
C ASN A 199 7.93 -5.65 7.05
N ILE A 200 7.70 -5.81 8.36
CA ILE A 200 7.42 -4.66 9.24
C ILE A 200 8.64 -3.75 9.36
N ALA A 201 9.82 -4.31 9.63
CA ALA A 201 11.06 -3.54 9.74
C ALA A 201 11.38 -2.81 8.43
N GLY A 202 11.32 -3.50 7.30
CA GLY A 202 11.51 -2.90 5.98
C GLY A 202 10.49 -1.80 5.69
N GLY A 203 9.20 -2.04 5.94
CA GLY A 203 8.17 -1.03 5.75
C GLY A 203 8.29 0.17 6.71
N ALA A 204 8.88 0.02 7.89
CA ALA A 204 9.17 1.14 8.78
C ALA A 204 10.41 1.94 8.33
N LEU A 205 11.42 1.27 7.77
CA LEU A 205 12.69 1.90 7.37
C LEU A 205 12.65 2.52 5.97
N LEU A 206 11.87 1.95 5.04
CA LEU A 206 11.82 2.39 3.64
C LEU A 206 11.45 3.88 3.45
N PRO A 207 10.48 4.47 4.17
CA PRO A 207 10.16 5.88 4.02
C PRO A 207 11.35 6.82 4.30
N PHE A 208 12.31 6.37 5.12
CA PHE A 208 13.55 7.11 5.41
C PHE A 208 14.65 6.77 4.40
N ALA A 209 14.81 5.49 4.07
CA ALA A 209 15.85 5.01 3.18
C ALA A 209 15.69 5.54 1.75
N LEU A 210 14.46 5.64 1.24
CA LEU A 210 14.20 6.06 -0.13
C LEU A 210 14.63 7.52 -0.41
N PRO A 211 14.17 8.54 0.35
CA PRO A 211 14.66 9.91 0.14
C PRO A 211 16.16 10.05 0.37
N ALA A 212 16.72 9.33 1.35
CA ALA A 212 18.17 9.34 1.61
C ALA A 212 18.95 8.77 0.41
N ALA A 213 18.50 7.66 -0.18
CA ALA A 213 19.11 7.07 -1.36
C ALA A 213 19.03 8.01 -2.57
N VAL A 214 17.88 8.66 -2.80
CA VAL A 214 17.73 9.66 -3.86
C VAL A 214 18.70 10.82 -3.68
N LYS A 215 18.86 11.31 -2.45
CA LYS A 215 19.82 12.38 -2.13
C LYS A 215 21.27 11.96 -2.40
N LEU A 216 21.65 10.75 -2.04
CA LEU A 216 23.00 10.20 -2.26
C LEU A 216 23.28 9.92 -3.75
N ALA A 217 22.25 9.57 -4.52
CA ALA A 217 22.33 9.38 -5.96
C ALA A 217 22.16 10.69 -6.77
N SER A 218 22.38 11.84 -6.13
CA SER A 218 22.28 13.15 -6.78
C SER A 218 23.22 13.19 -8.00
N GLY A 219 22.64 13.51 -9.16
CA GLY A 219 23.30 13.45 -10.48
C GLY A 219 22.80 12.34 -11.41
N PHE A 220 22.24 11.26 -10.86
CA PHE A 220 21.55 10.22 -11.65
C PHE A 220 20.02 10.36 -11.61
N VAL A 221 19.50 10.86 -10.49
CA VAL A 221 18.07 11.14 -10.30
C VAL A 221 17.93 12.61 -9.95
N ASP A 222 17.15 13.35 -10.74
CA ASP A 222 16.77 14.73 -10.43
C ASP A 222 15.41 14.75 -9.73
N PRO A 223 15.35 15.10 -8.42
CA PRO A 223 14.08 15.23 -7.70
C PRO A 223 13.18 16.35 -8.24
N GLY A 224 13.70 17.22 -9.11
CA GLY A 224 12.92 18.21 -9.86
C GLY A 224 11.79 17.60 -10.70
N ILE A 225 11.85 16.31 -11.03
CA ILE A 225 10.74 15.58 -11.69
C ILE A 225 9.43 15.65 -10.89
N LEU A 226 9.49 15.86 -9.57
CA LEU A 226 8.32 16.00 -8.69
C LEU A 226 7.56 17.31 -8.91
N ALA A 227 8.09 18.25 -9.70
CA ALA A 227 7.34 19.41 -10.16
C ALA A 227 6.19 19.02 -11.12
N SER A 228 6.29 17.87 -11.79
CA SER A 228 5.19 17.33 -12.60
C SER A 228 4.09 16.75 -11.69
N PRO A 229 2.82 17.16 -11.85
CA PRO A 229 1.70 16.65 -11.05
C PRO A 229 1.60 15.11 -11.05
N HIS A 230 1.75 14.48 -12.22
CA HIS A 230 1.69 13.02 -12.33
C HIS A 230 2.84 12.33 -11.60
N MET A 231 4.06 12.86 -11.72
CA MET A 231 5.23 12.32 -11.02
C MET A 231 5.09 12.46 -9.52
N LEU A 232 4.62 13.63 -9.04
CA LEU A 232 4.34 13.86 -7.63
C LEU A 232 3.36 12.81 -7.08
N ILE A 233 2.21 12.64 -7.74
CA ILE A 233 1.15 11.73 -7.30
C ILE A 233 1.65 10.29 -7.21
N TRP A 234 2.33 9.80 -8.25
CA TRP A 234 2.77 8.41 -8.30
C TRP A 234 3.99 8.13 -7.43
N VAL A 235 4.98 9.02 -7.40
CA VAL A 235 6.20 8.82 -6.61
C VAL A 235 5.90 8.95 -5.12
N ILE A 236 5.20 10.01 -4.69
CA ILE A 236 4.84 10.19 -3.28
C ILE A 236 3.80 9.15 -2.84
N GLY A 237 2.84 8.84 -3.71
CA GLY A 237 1.88 7.76 -3.47
C GLY A 237 2.58 6.41 -3.25
N ALA A 238 3.50 6.02 -4.13
CA ALA A 238 4.26 4.78 -3.97
C ALA A 238 5.17 4.81 -2.73
N TRP A 239 5.84 5.93 -2.47
CA TRP A 239 6.69 6.14 -1.30
C TRP A 239 5.94 5.92 0.02
N ALA A 240 4.67 6.31 0.11
CA ALA A 240 3.85 6.08 1.31
C ALA A 240 3.16 4.69 1.32
N LEU A 241 2.63 4.24 0.18
CA LEU A 241 1.79 3.05 0.10
C LEU A 241 2.56 1.73 0.05
N VAL A 242 3.76 1.70 -0.55
CA VAL A 242 4.59 0.49 -0.61
C VAL A 242 5.01 0.07 0.81
N PRO A 243 5.58 0.97 1.64
CA PRO A 243 5.97 0.61 2.99
C PRO A 243 4.77 0.26 3.87
N ALA A 244 3.65 0.98 3.74
CA ALA A 244 2.41 0.63 4.43
C ALA A 244 1.90 -0.76 4.06
N SER A 245 1.96 -1.12 2.78
CA SER A 245 1.57 -2.44 2.28
C SER A 245 2.47 -3.55 2.82
N MET A 246 3.76 -3.29 3.00
CA MET A 246 4.70 -4.21 3.65
C MET A 246 4.40 -4.38 5.14
N ILE A 247 4.12 -3.30 5.88
CA ILE A 247 3.76 -3.40 7.30
C ILE A 247 2.47 -4.20 7.47
N MET A 248 1.42 -3.90 6.68
CA MET A 248 0.16 -4.67 6.70
C MET A 248 0.39 -6.15 6.36
N ARG A 249 1.24 -6.44 5.37
CA ARG A 249 1.65 -7.81 5.02
C ARG A 249 2.29 -8.53 6.20
N GLY A 250 3.25 -7.89 6.85
CA GLY A 250 3.97 -8.47 7.97
C GLY A 250 3.09 -8.70 9.19
N MET A 251 2.18 -7.78 9.51
CA MET A 251 1.17 -7.97 10.56
C MET A 251 0.27 -9.18 10.28
N ALA A 252 -0.17 -9.36 9.03
CA ALA A 252 -0.97 -10.51 8.62
C ALA A 252 -0.20 -11.83 8.80
N MET A 253 1.06 -11.88 8.35
CA MET A 253 1.92 -13.06 8.50
C MET A 253 2.13 -13.44 9.97
N LEU A 254 2.44 -12.47 10.83
CA LEU A 254 2.61 -12.71 12.27
C LEU A 254 1.33 -13.24 12.92
N ARG A 255 0.17 -12.69 12.55
CA ARG A 255 -1.13 -13.17 13.03
C ARG A 255 -1.37 -14.62 12.65
N ILE A 256 -1.14 -14.98 11.40
CA ILE A 256 -1.33 -16.34 10.89
C ILE A 256 -0.39 -17.31 11.60
N ALA A 257 0.89 -16.94 11.77
CA ALA A 257 1.86 -17.76 12.48
C ALA A 257 1.43 -18.06 13.92
N GLY A 258 0.90 -17.05 14.64
CA GLY A 258 0.37 -17.21 15.98
C GLY A 258 -0.81 -18.19 16.05
N LEU A 259 -1.74 -18.12 15.09
CA LEU A 259 -2.89 -19.03 15.03
C LEU A 259 -2.49 -20.47 14.72
N ILE A 260 -1.51 -20.67 13.83
CA ILE A 260 -0.97 -22.00 13.54
C ILE A 260 -0.31 -22.59 14.79
N ALA A 261 0.49 -21.78 15.52
CA ALA A 261 1.13 -22.21 16.76
C ALA A 261 0.11 -22.62 17.83
N LEU A 262 -0.97 -21.83 18.01
CA LEU A 262 -2.05 -22.15 18.94
C LEU A 262 -2.78 -23.44 18.56
N LYS A 263 -3.11 -23.64 17.28
CA LYS A 263 -3.74 -24.87 16.80
C LYS A 263 -2.88 -26.10 17.02
N ARG A 264 -1.56 -26.01 16.80
CA ARG A 264 -0.63 -27.12 17.06
C ARG A 264 -0.59 -27.47 18.55
N ARG A 265 -0.51 -26.47 19.43
CA ARG A 265 -0.54 -26.69 20.89
C ARG A 265 -1.84 -27.37 21.35
N ALA A 266 -2.99 -26.92 20.85
CA ALA A 266 -4.28 -27.54 21.17
C ALA A 266 -4.38 -28.99 20.68
N ALA A 267 -3.85 -29.29 19.49
CA ALA A 267 -3.81 -30.65 18.96
C ALA A 267 -2.90 -31.58 19.78
N SER A 268 -1.75 -31.09 20.26
CA SER A 268 -0.87 -31.86 21.14
C SER A 268 -1.55 -32.19 22.47
N LEU A 269 -2.21 -31.21 23.11
CA LEU A 269 -2.92 -31.44 24.37
C LEU A 269 -4.07 -32.46 24.23
N GLY A 270 -4.85 -32.37 23.16
CA GLY A 270 -5.93 -33.35 22.91
C GLY A 270 -5.40 -34.76 22.58
N ALA A 271 -4.23 -34.86 21.97
CA ALA A 271 -3.58 -36.16 21.75
C ALA A 271 -3.08 -36.77 23.07
N ASP A 272 -2.53 -35.97 23.98
CA ASP A 272 -2.09 -36.41 25.31
C ASP A 272 -3.28 -36.88 26.17
N GLU A 273 -4.42 -36.18 26.14
CA GLU A 273 -5.66 -36.59 26.84
C GLU A 273 -6.24 -37.91 26.29
N ALA A 274 -6.20 -38.10 24.96
CA ALA A 274 -6.65 -39.35 24.33
C ALA A 274 -5.74 -40.54 24.69
N LEU A 275 -4.44 -40.30 24.92
CA LEU A 275 -3.47 -41.31 25.35
C LEU A 275 -3.61 -41.66 26.83
N GLN A 276 -4.09 -40.75 27.67
CA GLN A 276 -4.33 -40.99 29.10
C GLN A 276 -5.66 -41.70 29.39
N THR A 277 -6.58 -41.72 28.43
CA THR A 277 -7.93 -42.33 28.56
C THR A 277 -8.08 -43.68 27.85
N ALA A 278 -7.02 -44.17 27.19
CA ALA A 278 -6.92 -45.49 26.55
C ALA A 278 -6.14 -46.48 27.41
#